data_AF-A8SGL6-F1
#
_entry.id   AF-A8SGL6-F1
#
_cell.length_a   1.000
_cell.length_b   1.000
_cell.length_c   1.000
_cell.angle_alpha   90.00
_cell.angle_beta   90.00
_cell.angle_gamma   90.00
#
_symmetry.space_group_name_H-M   'P 1'
#
loop_
_entity.id
_entity.type
_entity.pdbx_description
1 polymer ?
#
loop_
_entity_poly.entity_id
_entity_poly.type
_entity_poly.pdbx_seq_one_letter_code
_entity_poly.pdbx_strand_id
1 'polypeptide(L)'
;MRKLTFEGFLKQYVAELSGVQTASIHKLADCLSENPRLKEPLFLYALAFDKVELLLRYTANSTIAAEYEQLSNLYSLEQMLVLLEKQSSELPEGYLKVWRSYCSVRDTSLADNDTKALIHRRVLELQQKKKLTNYRLYTDLKLNPGNVNAWLKHNDSSKMSLDCARQIYKYAKSYPSVR
;
A
#
# COMPACT_ATOMS: atom_id res chain seq x y z
N MET A 1 -9.02 4.01 8.50
CA MET A 1 -8.35 2.88 7.81
C MET A 1 -7.30 2.31 8.74
N ARG A 2 -7.23 0.98 8.89
CA ARG A 2 -6.15 0.34 9.64
C ARG A 2 -4.84 0.55 8.86
N LYS A 3 -3.77 0.99 9.53
CA LYS A 3 -2.45 1.17 8.90
C LYS A 3 -1.98 -0.18 8.35
N LEU A 4 -1.57 -0.21 7.08
CA LEU A 4 -0.97 -1.41 6.48
C LEU A 4 0.31 -1.76 7.26
N THR A 5 0.37 -2.99 7.78
CA THR A 5 1.58 -3.51 8.45
C THR A 5 2.50 -4.15 7.42
N PHE A 6 3.78 -4.30 7.74
CA PHE A 6 4.74 -4.94 6.84
C PHE A 6 4.38 -6.41 6.57
N GLU A 7 3.97 -7.14 7.61
CA GLU A 7 3.41 -8.50 7.47
C GLU A 7 2.20 -8.58 6.53
N GLY A 8 1.26 -7.62 6.67
CA GLY A 8 0.08 -7.55 5.82
C GLY A 8 0.44 -7.28 4.36
N PHE A 9 1.41 -6.40 4.14
CA PHE A 9 1.98 -6.14 2.82
C PHE A 9 2.64 -7.40 2.24
N LEU A 10 3.52 -8.08 2.99
CA LEU A 10 4.23 -9.27 2.52
C LEU A 10 3.25 -10.37 2.10
N LYS A 11 2.17 -10.61 2.85
CA LYS A 11 1.13 -11.59 2.48
C LYS A 11 0.53 -11.32 1.09
N GLN A 12 0.20 -10.07 0.80
CA GLN A 12 -0.36 -9.68 -0.50
C GLN A 12 0.72 -9.73 -1.58
N TYR A 13 1.89 -9.20 -1.27
CA TYR A 13 2.98 -9.03 -2.23
C TYR A 13 3.53 -10.37 -2.75
N VAL A 14 3.72 -11.37 -1.88
CA VAL A 14 4.16 -12.70 -2.33
C VAL A 14 3.09 -13.43 -3.14
N ALA A 15 1.80 -13.25 -2.80
CA ALA A 15 0.69 -13.84 -3.57
C ALA A 15 0.58 -13.23 -4.97
N GLU A 16 0.73 -11.90 -5.08
CA GLU A 16 0.74 -11.20 -6.37
C GLU A 16 1.94 -11.60 -7.23
N LEU A 17 3.15 -11.63 -6.66
CA LEU A 17 4.36 -11.98 -7.41
C LEU A 17 4.39 -13.44 -7.86
N SER A 18 3.84 -14.34 -7.06
CA SER A 18 3.80 -15.77 -7.38
C SER A 18 2.64 -16.13 -8.34
N GLY A 19 1.65 -15.25 -8.51
CA GLY A 19 0.45 -15.52 -9.30
C GLY A 19 -0.47 -16.58 -8.69
N VAL A 20 -0.18 -17.07 -7.48
CA VAL A 20 -0.98 -18.06 -6.77
C VAL A 20 -1.68 -17.44 -5.56
N GLN A 21 -2.97 -17.74 -5.40
CA GLN A 21 -3.76 -17.25 -4.28
C GLN A 21 -3.57 -18.14 -3.03
N THR A 22 -2.33 -18.27 -2.55
CA THR A 22 -1.99 -19.12 -1.40
C THR A 22 -0.90 -18.52 -0.52
N ALA A 23 -0.92 -18.88 0.76
CA ALA A 23 0.10 -18.54 1.76
C ALA A 23 1.03 -19.74 2.08
N SER A 24 0.97 -20.81 1.27
CA SER A 24 1.79 -22.00 1.47
C SER A 24 3.22 -21.76 0.98
N ILE A 25 4.19 -21.89 1.89
CA ILE A 25 5.63 -21.72 1.58
C ILE A 25 6.08 -22.66 0.45
N HIS A 26 5.61 -23.91 0.44
CA HIS A 26 5.91 -24.85 -0.64
C HIS A 26 5.53 -24.28 -2.00
N LYS A 27 4.25 -23.89 -2.16
CA LYS A 27 3.74 -23.40 -3.44
C LYS A 27 4.40 -22.10 -3.86
N LEU A 28 4.72 -21.23 -2.90
CA LEU A 28 5.45 -20.01 -3.16
C LEU A 28 6.91 -20.28 -3.57
N ALA A 29 7.57 -21.26 -2.94
CA ALA A 29 8.93 -21.65 -3.28
C ALA A 29 9.03 -22.24 -4.70
N ASP A 30 8.05 -23.04 -5.13
CA ASP A 30 8.00 -23.58 -6.50
C ASP A 30 8.00 -22.45 -7.56
N CYS A 31 7.38 -21.30 -7.24
CA CYS A 31 7.28 -20.14 -8.12
C CYS A 31 8.58 -19.34 -8.26
N LEU A 32 9.63 -19.63 -7.48
CA LEU A 32 10.91 -18.90 -7.54
C LEU A 32 11.61 -19.06 -8.90
N SER A 33 11.44 -20.22 -9.54
CA SER A 33 11.99 -20.51 -10.87
C SER A 33 11.34 -19.66 -11.96
N GLU A 34 10.02 -19.48 -11.88
CA GLU A 34 9.21 -18.72 -12.83
C GLU A 34 9.32 -17.21 -12.60
N ASN A 35 9.48 -16.77 -11.34
CA ASN A 35 9.62 -15.35 -11.01
C ASN A 35 10.72 -15.10 -9.97
N PRO A 36 11.95 -14.79 -10.42
CA PRO A 36 13.07 -14.47 -9.53
C PRO A 36 12.82 -13.28 -8.61
N ARG A 37 11.87 -12.37 -8.93
CA ARG A 37 11.51 -11.24 -8.05
C ARG A 37 10.87 -11.67 -6.74
N LEU A 38 10.46 -12.94 -6.63
CA LEU A 38 9.87 -13.51 -5.43
C LEU A 38 10.92 -13.84 -4.36
N LYS A 39 12.21 -13.92 -4.70
CA LYS A 39 13.30 -14.31 -3.80
C LYS A 39 13.27 -13.54 -2.47
N GLU A 40 13.61 -12.25 -2.49
CA GLU A 40 13.71 -11.44 -1.28
C GLU A 40 12.36 -11.28 -0.54
N PRO A 41 11.21 -11.04 -1.24
CA PRO A 41 9.90 -11.02 -0.60
C PRO A 41 9.53 -12.31 0.13
N LEU A 42 9.86 -13.47 -0.45
CA LEU A 42 9.53 -14.77 0.12
C LEU A 42 10.35 -15.07 1.37
N PHE A 43 11.64 -14.70 1.39
CA PHE A 43 12.44 -14.81 2.60
C PHE A 43 11.89 -13.93 3.73
N LEU A 44 11.61 -12.65 3.43
CA LEU A 44 11.05 -11.73 4.42
C LEU A 44 9.69 -12.20 4.93
N TYR A 45 8.86 -12.77 4.05
CA TYR A 45 7.63 -13.43 4.42
C TYR A 45 7.88 -14.61 5.36
N ALA A 46 8.79 -15.52 5.01
CA ALA A 46 9.12 -16.67 5.86
C ALA A 46 9.66 -16.24 7.23
N LEU A 47 10.52 -15.22 7.29
CA LEU A 47 11.04 -14.66 8.53
C LEU A 47 9.93 -14.03 9.40
N ALA A 48 9.02 -13.28 8.77
CA ALA A 48 7.92 -12.62 9.47
C ALA A 48 6.86 -13.59 10.02
N PHE A 49 6.74 -14.80 9.46
CA PHE A 49 5.76 -15.80 9.87
C PHE A 49 6.38 -17.04 10.54
N ASP A 50 7.65 -16.99 10.90
CA ASP A 50 8.39 -18.08 11.55
C ASP A 50 8.36 -19.39 10.72
N LYS A 51 8.67 -19.27 9.42
CA LYS A 51 8.67 -20.38 8.44
C LYS A 51 10.00 -20.52 7.69
N VAL A 52 11.08 -19.95 8.21
CA VAL A 52 12.39 -19.97 7.52
C VAL A 52 12.90 -21.41 7.35
N GLU A 53 12.83 -22.24 8.40
CA GLU A 53 13.24 -23.64 8.29
C GLU A 53 12.49 -24.40 7.20
N LEU A 54 11.18 -24.13 7.09
CA LEU A 54 10.35 -24.74 6.05
C LEU A 54 10.75 -24.25 4.67
N LEU A 55 11.03 -22.96 4.52
CA LEU A 55 11.52 -22.38 3.26
C LEU A 55 12.86 -23.02 2.85
N LEU A 56 13.82 -23.13 3.78
CA LEU A 56 15.13 -23.73 3.54
C LEU A 56 15.03 -25.17 3.04
N ARG A 57 14.09 -25.97 3.57
CA ARG A 57 13.85 -27.35 3.09
C ARG A 57 13.42 -27.37 1.62
N TYR A 58 12.55 -26.47 1.20
CA TYR A 58 12.07 -26.41 -0.18
C TYR A 58 13.08 -25.77 -1.13
N THR A 59 13.97 -24.91 -0.62
CA THR A 59 15.00 -24.27 -1.43
C THR A 59 16.36 -24.96 -1.34
N ALA A 60 16.50 -26.08 -0.62
CA ALA A 60 17.79 -26.70 -0.29
C ALA A 60 18.71 -26.96 -1.50
N ASN A 61 18.14 -27.31 -2.66
CA ASN A 61 18.90 -27.60 -3.89
C ASN A 61 19.10 -26.37 -4.80
N SER A 62 18.71 -25.18 -4.33
CA SER A 62 18.79 -23.94 -5.11
C SER A 62 19.99 -23.09 -4.69
N THR A 63 20.44 -22.23 -5.61
CA THR A 63 21.55 -21.31 -5.38
C THR A 63 21.25 -20.23 -4.31
N ILE A 64 19.99 -20.08 -3.90
CA ILE A 64 19.55 -19.08 -2.93
C ILE A 64 19.54 -19.60 -1.47
N ALA A 65 19.64 -20.92 -1.25
CA ALA A 65 19.57 -21.51 0.09
C ALA A 65 20.65 -20.98 1.03
N ALA A 66 21.89 -20.87 0.54
CA ALA A 66 23.02 -20.39 1.33
C ALA A 66 22.81 -18.94 1.82
N GLU A 67 22.24 -18.09 0.97
CA GLU A 67 21.93 -16.70 1.35
C GLU A 67 20.83 -16.64 2.41
N TYR A 68 19.77 -17.44 2.25
CA TYR A 68 18.69 -17.48 3.23
C TYR A 68 19.17 -17.99 4.59
N GLU A 69 19.96 -19.06 4.61
CA GLU A 69 20.51 -19.62 5.84
C GLU A 69 21.45 -18.63 6.53
N GLN A 70 22.34 -17.99 5.77
CA GLN A 70 23.23 -16.96 6.31
C GLN A 70 22.43 -15.81 6.94
N LEU A 71 21.46 -15.24 6.22
CA LEU A 71 20.68 -14.11 6.71
C LEU A 71 19.83 -14.50 7.93
N SER A 72 19.26 -15.71 7.96
CA SER A 72 18.48 -16.16 9.13
C SER A 72 19.33 -16.42 10.37
N ASN A 73 20.60 -16.78 10.18
CA ASN A 73 21.53 -16.97 11.30
C ASN A 73 22.08 -15.64 11.83
N LEU A 74 22.19 -14.62 10.97
CA LEU A 74 22.72 -13.31 11.35
C LEU A 74 21.67 -12.40 12.01
N TYR A 75 20.42 -12.47 11.54
CA TYR A 75 19.41 -11.48 11.88
C TYR A 75 18.09 -12.10 12.32
N SER A 76 17.64 -11.71 13.51
CA SER A 76 16.23 -11.88 13.90
C SER A 76 15.31 -10.98 13.05
N LEU A 77 14.00 -11.22 13.11
CA LEU A 77 13.02 -10.35 12.46
C LEU A 77 13.16 -8.89 12.91
N GLU A 78 13.36 -8.64 14.21
CA GLU A 78 13.52 -7.29 14.76
C GLU A 78 14.77 -6.60 14.21
N GLN A 79 15.89 -7.31 14.14
CA GLN A 79 17.14 -6.79 13.57
C GLN A 79 17.00 -6.52 12.07
N MET A 80 16.37 -7.44 11.34
CA MET A 80 16.09 -7.28 9.91
C MET A 80 15.24 -6.03 9.65
N LEU A 81 14.19 -5.80 10.45
CA LEU A 81 13.34 -4.61 10.33
C LEU A 81 14.12 -3.32 10.57
N VAL A 82 15.01 -3.29 11.57
CA VAL A 82 15.86 -2.12 11.84
C VAL A 82 16.80 -1.83 10.66
N LEU A 83 17.39 -2.85 10.05
CA LEU A 83 18.27 -2.70 8.89
C LEU A 83 17.51 -2.21 7.65
N LEU A 84 16.32 -2.76 7.40
CA LEU A 84 15.44 -2.33 6.31
C LEU A 84 15.01 -0.86 6.49
N GLU A 85 14.61 -0.48 7.71
CA GLU A 85 14.20 0.89 8.03
C GLU A 85 15.36 1.89 7.83
N LYS A 86 16.57 1.53 8.26
CA LYS A 86 17.78 2.34 8.09
C LYS A 86 18.36 2.33 6.68
N GLN A 87 17.80 1.52 5.77
CA GLN A 87 18.35 1.31 4.43
C GLN A 87 19.84 0.88 4.48
N SER A 88 20.18 -0.01 5.42
CA SER A 88 21.56 -0.43 5.65
C SER A 88 22.14 -1.16 4.43
N SER A 89 23.38 -0.82 4.08
CA SER A 89 24.16 -1.49 3.03
C SER A 89 24.59 -2.91 3.43
N GLU A 90 24.35 -3.33 4.67
CA GLU A 90 24.53 -4.72 5.10
C GLU A 90 23.54 -5.68 4.41
N LEU A 91 22.37 -5.18 4.00
CA LEU A 91 21.39 -5.96 3.29
C LEU A 91 21.58 -5.84 1.78
N PRO A 92 21.41 -6.93 1.01
CA PRO A 92 21.33 -6.84 -0.43
C PRO A 92 20.20 -5.89 -0.86
N GLU A 93 20.45 -5.13 -1.93
CA GLU A 93 19.53 -4.10 -2.43
C GLU A 93 18.13 -4.66 -2.77
N GLY A 94 18.01 -5.96 -3.09
CA GLY A 94 16.71 -6.63 -3.28
C GLY A 94 15.79 -6.50 -2.07
N TYR A 95 16.32 -6.72 -0.86
CA TYR A 95 15.56 -6.59 0.40
C TYR A 95 15.14 -5.15 0.66
N LEU A 96 16.04 -4.20 0.41
CA LEU A 96 15.75 -2.77 0.56
C LEU A 96 14.63 -2.32 -0.39
N LYS A 97 14.59 -2.86 -1.62
CA LYS A 97 13.49 -2.60 -2.57
C LYS A 97 12.14 -3.11 -2.09
N VAL A 98 12.09 -4.26 -1.41
CA VAL A 98 10.85 -4.76 -0.80
C VAL A 98 10.35 -3.78 0.26
N TRP A 99 11.24 -3.28 1.12
CA TRP A 99 10.88 -2.29 2.13
C TRP A 99 10.41 -0.96 1.52
N ARG A 100 11.09 -0.45 0.49
CA ARG A 100 10.66 0.76 -0.23
C ARG A 100 9.28 0.57 -0.87
N SER A 101 9.00 -0.62 -1.40
CA SER A 101 7.69 -0.97 -1.96
C SER A 101 6.60 -0.95 -0.87
N TYR A 102 6.89 -1.51 0.30
CA TYR A 102 6.00 -1.42 1.47
C TYR A 102 5.74 0.04 1.87
N CYS A 103 6.78 0.86 2.02
CA CYS A 103 6.63 2.28 2.37
C CYS A 103 5.76 3.01 1.34
N SER A 104 5.99 2.78 0.05
CA SER A 104 5.21 3.38 -1.02
C SER A 104 3.72 3.03 -0.91
N VAL A 105 3.37 1.76 -0.71
CA VAL A 105 1.97 1.33 -0.58
C VAL A 105 1.34 1.84 0.73
N ARG A 106 2.07 1.73 1.84
CA ARG A 106 1.62 2.20 3.17
C ARG A 106 1.30 3.70 3.15
N ASP A 107 2.19 4.48 2.55
CA ASP A 107 2.13 5.94 2.55
C ASP A 107 1.29 6.49 1.39
N THR A 108 0.83 5.63 0.46
CA THR A 108 -0.14 6.01 -0.59
C THR A 108 -1.39 6.66 0.03
N SER A 109 -1.86 6.14 1.16
CA SER A 109 -3.01 6.73 1.87
C SER A 109 -2.74 8.16 2.37
N LEU A 110 -1.50 8.51 2.71
CA LEU A 110 -1.10 9.87 3.10
C LEU A 110 -1.03 10.78 1.87
N ALA A 111 -0.39 10.32 0.78
CA ALA A 111 -0.33 11.07 -0.47
C ALA A 111 -1.74 11.32 -1.06
N ASP A 112 -2.63 10.34 -0.96
CA ASP A 112 -4.04 10.49 -1.32
C ASP A 112 -4.74 11.52 -0.42
N ASN A 113 -4.46 11.52 0.87
CA ASN A 113 -5.03 12.50 1.81
C ASN A 113 -4.55 13.92 1.51
N ASP A 114 -3.26 14.12 1.20
CA ASP A 114 -2.71 15.42 0.79
C ASP A 114 -3.37 15.91 -0.49
N THR A 115 -3.53 15.02 -1.47
CA THR A 115 -4.24 15.31 -2.72
C THR A 115 -5.70 15.66 -2.45
N LYS A 116 -6.40 14.90 -1.59
CA LYS A 116 -7.78 15.20 -1.18
C LYS A 116 -7.88 16.54 -0.46
N ALA A 117 -6.91 16.92 0.37
CA ALA A 117 -6.89 18.22 1.05
C ALA A 117 -6.73 19.38 0.07
N LEU A 118 -5.89 19.22 -0.97
CA LEU A 118 -5.78 20.19 -2.07
C LEU A 118 -7.10 20.33 -2.83
N ILE A 119 -7.74 19.21 -3.17
CA ILE A 119 -9.02 19.18 -3.86
C ILE A 119 -10.12 19.82 -3.00
N HIS A 120 -10.19 19.48 -1.71
CA HIS A 120 -11.15 20.02 -0.74
C HIS A 120 -11.12 21.54 -0.73
N ARG A 121 -9.94 22.15 -0.57
CA ARG A 121 -9.77 23.61 -0.62
C ARG A 121 -10.32 24.22 -1.90
N ARG A 122 -9.96 23.65 -3.06
CA ARG A 122 -10.45 24.12 -4.37
C ARG A 122 -11.96 23.96 -4.55
N VAL A 123 -12.55 22.88 -4.02
CA VAL A 123 -14.00 22.67 -4.06
C VAL A 123 -14.70 23.73 -3.21
N LEU A 124 -14.24 24.01 -2.00
CA LEU A 124 -14.83 25.05 -1.14
C LEU A 124 -14.78 26.44 -1.80
N GLU A 125 -13.66 26.81 -2.42
CA GLU A 125 -13.54 28.05 -3.20
C GLU A 125 -14.59 28.13 -4.32
N LEU A 126 -14.77 27.03 -5.08
CA LEU A 126 -15.75 26.96 -6.16
C LEU A 126 -17.19 26.99 -5.64
N GLN A 127 -17.47 26.34 -4.51
CA GLN A 127 -18.78 26.37 -3.87
C GLN A 127 -19.19 27.78 -3.48
N GLN A 128 -18.28 28.55 -2.89
CA GLN A 128 -18.52 29.95 -2.54
C GLN A 128 -18.76 30.81 -3.79
N LYS A 129 -17.86 30.71 -4.78
CA LYS A 129 -17.93 31.51 -6.01
C LYS A 129 -19.19 31.25 -6.83
N LYS A 130 -19.66 30.00 -6.88
CA LYS A 130 -20.77 29.58 -7.74
C LYS A 130 -22.07 29.27 -6.98
N LYS A 131 -22.11 29.56 -5.68
CA LYS A 131 -23.23 29.22 -4.77
C LYS A 131 -23.67 27.74 -4.87
N LEU A 132 -22.70 26.86 -5.09
CA LEU A 132 -22.94 25.42 -5.25
C LEU A 132 -23.06 24.74 -3.89
N THR A 133 -24.19 24.09 -3.65
CA THR A 133 -24.49 23.45 -2.35
C THR A 133 -23.97 22.01 -2.29
N ASN A 134 -23.69 21.53 -1.07
CA ASN A 134 -23.35 20.12 -0.84
C ASN A 134 -24.45 19.19 -1.37
N TYR A 135 -25.72 19.61 -1.23
CA TYR A 135 -26.88 18.86 -1.71
C TYR A 135 -26.79 18.55 -3.21
N ARG A 136 -26.46 19.55 -4.03
CA ARG A 136 -26.27 19.33 -5.48
C ARG A 136 -25.12 18.38 -5.76
N LEU A 137 -23.99 18.52 -5.05
CA LEU A 137 -22.84 17.64 -5.24
C LEU A 137 -23.20 16.17 -5.02
N TYR A 138 -23.75 15.81 -3.87
CA TYR A 138 -24.03 14.39 -3.59
C TYR A 138 -25.27 13.86 -4.33
N THR A 139 -26.23 14.73 -4.69
CA THR A 139 -27.42 14.30 -5.43
C THR A 139 -27.10 14.04 -6.89
N ASP A 140 -26.44 14.99 -7.56
CA ASP A 140 -26.21 14.92 -9.00
C ASP A 140 -25.11 13.90 -9.35
N LEU A 141 -24.13 13.71 -8.46
CA LEU A 141 -23.09 12.69 -8.59
C LEU A 141 -23.49 11.35 -7.97
N LYS A 142 -24.70 11.22 -7.39
CA LYS A 142 -25.19 10.01 -6.70
C LYS A 142 -24.20 9.48 -5.65
N LEU A 143 -23.60 10.40 -4.88
CA LEU A 143 -22.63 10.07 -3.83
C LEU A 143 -23.32 9.92 -2.47
N ASN A 144 -22.68 9.18 -1.55
CA ASN A 144 -23.18 9.05 -0.19
C ASN A 144 -23.15 10.41 0.55
N PRO A 145 -24.30 10.95 1.00
CA PRO A 145 -24.36 12.27 1.64
C PRO A 145 -23.55 12.35 2.94
N GLY A 146 -23.47 11.26 3.71
CA GLY A 146 -22.69 11.20 4.94
C GLY A 146 -21.19 11.38 4.68
N ASN A 147 -20.66 10.63 3.71
CA ASN A 147 -19.25 10.72 3.32
C ASN A 147 -18.90 12.11 2.75
N VAL A 148 -19.74 12.65 1.88
CA VAL A 148 -19.53 13.97 1.28
C VAL A 148 -19.57 15.07 2.34
N ASN A 149 -20.51 15.02 3.29
CA ASN A 149 -20.58 16.02 4.36
C ASN A 149 -19.43 15.88 5.36
N ALA A 150 -19.04 14.65 5.74
CA ALA A 150 -17.89 14.42 6.60
C ALA A 150 -16.63 15.06 6.01
N TRP A 151 -16.42 14.87 4.71
CA TRP A 151 -15.27 15.47 4.02
C TRP A 151 -15.39 16.98 3.84
N LEU A 152 -16.48 17.49 3.28
CA LEU A 152 -16.58 18.93 2.97
C LEU A 152 -16.67 19.81 4.23
N LYS A 153 -17.38 19.36 5.26
CA LYS A 153 -17.60 20.15 6.49
C LYS A 153 -16.52 19.96 7.54
N HIS A 154 -15.96 18.75 7.65
CA HIS A 154 -15.03 18.40 8.73
C HIS A 154 -13.63 18.03 8.22
N ASN A 155 -13.39 18.11 6.91
CA ASN A 155 -12.14 17.69 6.26
C ASN A 155 -11.74 16.24 6.59
N ASP A 156 -12.73 15.38 6.88
CA ASP A 156 -12.47 13.98 7.18
C ASP A 156 -12.17 13.22 5.88
N SER A 157 -10.90 13.26 5.48
CA SER A 157 -10.38 12.59 4.28
C SER A 157 -10.48 11.06 4.40
N SER A 158 -10.66 10.49 5.59
CA SER A 158 -10.80 9.04 5.76
C SER A 158 -12.15 8.51 5.23
N LYS A 159 -13.16 9.39 5.13
CA LYS A 159 -14.50 9.09 4.61
C LYS A 159 -14.65 9.36 3.12
N MET A 160 -13.61 9.89 2.48
CA MET A 160 -13.63 10.26 1.06
C MET A 160 -12.56 9.49 0.28
N SER A 161 -12.97 8.85 -0.82
CA SER A 161 -12.03 8.31 -1.79
C SER A 161 -11.47 9.41 -2.69
N LEU A 162 -10.27 9.22 -3.20
CA LEU A 162 -9.64 10.20 -4.10
C LEU A 162 -10.44 10.38 -5.41
N ASP A 163 -11.04 9.31 -5.92
CA ASP A 163 -11.84 9.38 -7.15
C ASP A 163 -13.15 10.15 -6.95
N CYS A 164 -13.85 9.95 -5.85
CA CYS A 164 -15.03 10.75 -5.51
C CYS A 164 -14.67 12.23 -5.32
N ALA A 165 -13.54 12.53 -4.66
CA ALA A 165 -13.04 13.90 -4.54
C ALA A 165 -12.75 14.53 -5.91
N ARG A 166 -12.11 13.80 -6.82
CA ARG A 166 -11.85 14.24 -8.21
C ARG A 166 -13.14 14.47 -8.99
N GLN A 167 -14.15 13.60 -8.85
CA GLN A 167 -15.46 13.78 -9.47
C GLN A 167 -16.16 15.05 -8.98
N ILE A 168 -16.18 15.28 -7.67
CA ILE A 168 -16.73 16.50 -7.06
C ILE A 168 -16.03 17.74 -7.61
N TYR A 169 -14.70 17.73 -7.69
CA TYR A 169 -13.95 18.86 -8.25
C TYR A 169 -14.25 19.12 -9.72
N LYS A 170 -14.30 18.08 -10.55
CA LYS A 170 -14.66 18.21 -11.97
C LYS A 170 -16.04 18.83 -12.13
N TYR A 171 -17.02 18.34 -11.38
CA TYR A 171 -18.38 18.87 -11.37
C TYR A 171 -18.44 20.32 -10.88
N ALA A 172 -17.79 20.65 -9.74
CA ALA A 172 -17.75 22.01 -9.23
C ALA A 172 -17.08 22.98 -10.21
N LYS A 173 -16.04 22.53 -10.91
CA LYS A 173 -15.34 23.31 -11.95
C LYS A 173 -16.23 23.57 -13.16
N SER A 174 -17.05 22.62 -13.59
CA SER A 174 -17.99 22.79 -14.72
C SER A 174 -19.31 23.44 -14.34
N TYR A 175 -19.63 23.56 -13.04
CA TYR A 175 -20.91 24.11 -12.60
C TYR A 175 -21.11 25.56 -13.09
N PRO A 176 -22.30 25.97 -13.54
CA PRO A 176 -22.55 27.33 -14.00
C PRO A 176 -22.24 28.36 -12.90
N SER A 177 -21.60 29.47 -13.27
CA SER A 177 -21.49 30.61 -12.36
C SER A 177 -22.84 31.30 -12.25
N VAL A 178 -23.21 31.72 -11.03
CA VAL A 178 -24.32 32.65 -10.84
C VAL A 178 -23.92 33.97 -11.50
N ARG A 179 -24.75 34.47 -12.43
CA ARG A 179 -24.56 35.78 -13.07
C ARG A 179 -24.74 36.90 -12.05
#